data_AF-A0A960B0L5-F1
#
_entry.id   AF-A0A960B0L5-F1
#
_cell.length_a   1.000
_cell.length_b   1.000
_cell.length_c   1.000
_cell.angle_alpha   90.00
_cell.angle_beta   90.00
_cell.angle_gamma   90.00
#
_symmetry.space_group_name_H-M   'P 1'
#
loop_
_entity.id
_entity.type
_entity.pdbx_description
1 polymer ?
#
loop_
_entity_poly.entity_id
_entity_poly.type
_entity_poly.pdbx_seq_one_letter_code
_entity_poly.pdbx_strand_id
1 'polypeptide(L)'
;MADPRRRRRRPGGQPPAPTTRVDAARLAAYEVCRAVRVDDAYTNLVLPHVLRRHGLSGRDAGFATELAAGSLRRRGTYDTILTACIDRPLAKVEVKVLDVLRLGTHQLLSMRVPPHAALSATVDLARSVAGPGAAGFVNAVLRRVSEADLGTWVRRVAPDPGADPLGFAAVAHSHPRWVVEALSSALEATGAGDELDALLAADNEPPRVVLVARPGRAEVSELPGEATRWSPYGVVLESGDPSSVPAVAEGRAGVQDEG
;
A
#
# COMPACT_ATOMS: atom_id res chain seq x y z
N MET A 1 -38.78 0.68 68.10
CA MET A 1 -37.44 1.29 68.24
C MET A 1 -36.58 0.69 67.13
N ALA A 2 -36.29 1.48 66.09
CA ALA A 2 -35.78 0.99 64.80
C ALA A 2 -34.24 1.04 64.71
N ASP A 3 -33.67 -0.03 64.15
CA ASP A 3 -32.23 -0.28 63.91
C ASP A 3 -31.70 0.51 62.68
N PRO A 4 -30.49 1.11 62.71
CA PRO A 4 -30.08 2.06 61.68
C PRO A 4 -29.32 1.41 60.50
N ARG A 5 -29.86 1.65 59.30
CA ARG A 5 -29.15 1.96 58.03
C ARG A 5 -27.92 1.09 57.66
N ARG A 6 -28.16 -0.09 57.09
CA ARG A 6 -27.21 -0.72 56.14
C ARG A 6 -27.23 0.05 54.80
N ARG A 7 -26.17 0.82 54.52
CA ARG A 7 -25.91 1.43 53.20
C ARG A 7 -25.72 0.34 52.13
N ARG A 8 -26.61 0.29 51.14
CA ARG A 8 -26.42 -0.49 49.90
C ARG A 8 -25.26 0.13 49.10
N ARG A 9 -24.16 -0.62 48.92
CA ARG A 9 -23.11 -0.30 47.94
C ARG A 9 -23.69 -0.45 46.53
N ARG A 10 -23.58 0.60 45.71
CA ARG A 10 -23.84 0.54 44.26
C ARG A 10 -22.72 -0.27 43.58
N PRO A 11 -23.01 -1.08 42.54
CA PRO A 11 -21.96 -1.70 41.75
C PRO A 11 -21.19 -0.59 41.02
N GLY A 12 -19.87 -0.57 41.16
CA GLY A 12 -19.01 0.34 40.42
C GLY A 12 -19.17 0.07 38.92
N GLY A 13 -19.60 1.08 38.16
CA GLY A 13 -19.60 1.03 36.71
C GLY A 13 -18.19 0.79 36.22
N GLN A 14 -18.03 -0.26 35.40
CA GLN A 14 -16.78 -0.55 34.74
C GLN A 14 -16.41 0.65 33.85
N PRO A 15 -15.18 1.18 33.93
CA PRO A 15 -14.77 2.29 33.09
C PRO A 15 -14.95 1.89 31.61
N PRO A 16 -15.39 2.82 30.74
CA PRO A 16 -15.54 2.54 29.32
C PRO A 16 -14.21 2.04 28.78
N ALA A 17 -14.25 0.97 27.97
CA ALA A 17 -13.08 0.44 27.30
C ALA A 17 -12.39 1.59 26.53
N PRO A 18 -11.06 1.70 26.55
CA PRO A 18 -10.36 2.74 25.81
C PRO A 18 -10.77 2.62 24.34
N THR A 19 -11.33 3.69 23.78
CA THR A 19 -11.63 3.78 22.36
C THR A 19 -10.30 3.69 21.63
N THR A 20 -9.98 2.54 21.04
CA THR A 20 -8.75 2.34 20.27
C THR A 20 -8.76 3.35 19.14
N ARG A 21 -7.94 4.39 19.25
CA ARG A 21 -7.86 5.45 18.24
C ARG A 21 -7.24 4.82 17.00
N VAL A 22 -8.03 4.72 15.94
CA VAL A 22 -7.58 4.18 14.66
C VAL A 22 -6.41 5.03 14.17
N ASP A 23 -5.34 4.37 13.76
CA ASP A 23 -4.16 5.01 13.19
C ASP A 23 -4.54 5.81 11.93
N ALA A 24 -4.25 7.11 11.94
CA ALA A 24 -4.67 8.03 10.88
C ALA A 24 -3.99 7.68 9.53
N ALA A 25 -2.75 7.20 9.55
CA ALA A 25 -2.02 6.84 8.34
C ALA A 25 -2.64 5.61 7.65
N ARG A 26 -2.99 4.57 8.42
CA ARG A 26 -3.73 3.39 7.90
C ARG A 26 -5.14 3.73 7.43
N LEU A 27 -5.84 4.61 8.13
CA LEU A 27 -7.16 5.07 7.70
C LEU A 27 -7.08 5.86 6.38
N ALA A 28 -6.08 6.75 6.24
CA ALA A 28 -5.80 7.45 5.00
C ALA A 28 -5.52 6.47 3.85
N ALA A 29 -4.68 5.46 4.07
CA ALA A 29 -4.38 4.46 3.06
C ALA A 29 -5.64 3.68 2.62
N TYR A 30 -6.49 3.29 3.57
CA TYR A 30 -7.78 2.66 3.30
C TYR A 30 -8.70 3.55 2.45
N GLU A 31 -8.80 4.83 2.77
CA GLU A 31 -9.62 5.77 2.01
C GLU A 31 -9.13 5.95 0.57
N VAL A 32 -7.81 5.95 0.37
CA VAL A 32 -7.21 5.99 -0.98
C VAL A 32 -7.56 4.73 -1.75
N CYS A 33 -7.34 3.54 -1.20
CA CYS A 33 -7.70 2.28 -1.88
C CYS A 33 -9.19 2.21 -2.19
N ARG A 34 -10.04 2.69 -1.28
CA ARG A 34 -11.49 2.78 -1.52
C ARG A 34 -11.83 3.73 -2.67
N ALA A 35 -11.21 4.92 -2.73
CA ALA A 35 -11.46 5.90 -3.78
C ALA A 35 -11.01 5.39 -5.15
N VAL A 36 -9.80 4.80 -5.25
CA VAL A 36 -9.31 4.18 -6.50
C VAL A 36 -10.29 3.12 -7.00
N ARG A 37 -10.87 2.33 -6.10
CA ARG A 37 -11.83 1.28 -6.45
C ARG A 37 -13.21 1.79 -6.85
N VAL A 38 -13.72 2.84 -6.20
CA VAL A 38 -15.10 3.33 -6.40
C VAL A 38 -15.18 4.37 -7.50
N ASP A 39 -14.21 5.27 -7.56
CA ASP A 39 -14.25 6.48 -8.38
C ASP A 39 -13.34 6.37 -9.62
N ASP A 40 -12.74 5.19 -9.86
CA ASP A 40 -11.67 4.95 -10.85
C ASP A 40 -10.57 6.02 -10.79
N ALA A 41 -10.37 6.55 -9.59
CA ALA A 41 -9.54 7.72 -9.39
C ALA A 41 -8.08 7.32 -9.39
N TYR A 42 -7.24 8.11 -10.06
CA TYR A 42 -5.81 7.88 -10.04
C TYR A 42 -5.23 8.15 -8.65
N THR A 43 -4.46 7.20 -8.12
CA THR A 43 -3.87 7.25 -6.77
C THR A 43 -3.10 8.56 -6.52
N ASN A 44 -2.34 9.04 -7.50
CA ASN A 44 -1.57 10.29 -7.43
C ASN A 44 -2.43 11.56 -7.30
N LEU A 45 -3.71 11.51 -7.69
CA LEU A 45 -4.65 12.62 -7.55
C LEU A 45 -5.37 12.61 -6.20
N VAL A 46 -5.76 11.42 -5.74
CA VAL A 46 -6.52 11.27 -4.48
C VAL A 46 -5.62 11.40 -3.26
N LEU A 47 -4.44 10.80 -3.31
CA LEU A 47 -3.55 10.67 -2.16
C LEU A 47 -3.20 12.03 -1.52
N PRO A 48 -2.78 13.08 -2.26
CA PRO A 48 -2.48 14.39 -1.65
C PRO A 48 -3.68 15.01 -0.92
N HIS A 49 -4.89 14.84 -1.45
CA HIS A 49 -6.11 15.34 -0.80
C HIS A 49 -6.40 14.60 0.50
N VAL A 50 -6.30 13.26 0.49
CA VAL A 50 -6.54 12.44 1.69
C VAL A 50 -5.48 12.72 2.76
N LEU A 51 -4.21 12.83 2.39
CA LEU A 51 -3.12 13.16 3.33
C LEU A 51 -3.37 14.51 4.01
N ARG A 52 -3.72 15.56 3.25
CA ARG A 52 -4.06 16.88 3.81
C ARG A 52 -5.26 16.84 4.74
N ARG A 53 -6.31 16.09 4.39
CA ARG A 53 -7.52 15.95 5.22
C ARG A 53 -7.21 15.34 6.58
N HIS A 54 -6.29 14.37 6.63
CA HIS A 54 -5.84 13.74 7.87
C HIS A 54 -4.68 14.48 8.55
N GLY A 55 -4.19 15.59 7.97
CA GLY A 55 -3.06 16.36 8.49
C GLY A 55 -1.74 15.58 8.50
N LEU A 56 -1.59 14.59 7.60
CA LEU A 56 -0.41 13.73 7.55
C LEU A 56 0.71 14.42 6.78
N SER A 57 1.93 14.34 7.33
CA SER A 57 3.15 14.90 6.74
C SER A 57 4.36 14.02 7.07
N GLY A 58 5.48 14.25 6.38
CA GLY A 58 6.74 13.57 6.63
C GLY A 58 6.60 12.04 6.63
N ARG A 59 7.06 11.40 7.72
CA ARG A 59 7.08 9.92 7.85
C ARG A 59 5.69 9.29 7.78
N ASP A 60 4.67 9.91 8.36
CA ASP A 60 3.31 9.33 8.36
C ASP A 60 2.66 9.44 6.99
N ALA A 61 2.91 10.53 6.27
CA ALA A 61 2.50 10.67 4.87
C ALA A 61 3.21 9.64 3.97
N GLY A 62 4.52 9.46 4.17
CA GLY A 62 5.29 8.42 3.48
C GLY A 62 4.76 7.01 3.76
N PHE A 63 4.46 6.71 5.03
CA PHE A 63 3.87 5.43 5.42
C PHE A 63 2.50 5.20 4.76
N ALA A 64 1.60 6.18 4.81
CA ALA A 64 0.27 6.07 4.19
C ALA A 64 0.36 5.92 2.66
N THR A 65 1.30 6.63 2.03
CA THR A 65 1.59 6.57 0.60
C THR A 65 2.05 5.18 0.20
N GLU A 66 3.09 4.64 0.86
CA GLU A 66 3.59 3.30 0.57
C GLU A 66 2.53 2.24 0.86
N LEU A 67 1.84 2.34 1.99
CA LEU A 67 0.81 1.39 2.35
C LEU A 67 -0.31 1.33 1.29
N ALA A 68 -0.79 2.47 0.79
CA ALA A 68 -1.82 2.51 -0.24
C ALA A 68 -1.29 2.06 -1.61
N ALA A 69 -0.21 2.69 -2.08
CA ALA A 69 0.33 2.45 -3.42
C ALA A 69 0.91 1.04 -3.54
N GLY A 70 1.68 0.58 -2.55
CA GLY A 70 2.24 -0.76 -2.50
C GLY A 70 1.18 -1.86 -2.41
N SER A 71 0.08 -1.63 -1.65
CA SER A 71 -1.05 -2.56 -1.62
C SER A 71 -1.77 -2.69 -2.95
N LEU A 72 -1.93 -1.59 -3.69
CA LEU A 72 -2.52 -1.59 -5.03
C LEU A 72 -1.59 -2.25 -6.05
N ARG A 73 -0.29 -1.93 -6.00
CA ARG A 73 0.74 -2.47 -6.91
C ARG A 73 0.85 -3.99 -6.80
N ARG A 74 0.83 -4.52 -5.58
CA ARG A 74 0.92 -5.97 -5.29
C ARG A 74 -0.42 -6.67 -5.13
N ARG A 75 -1.53 -6.04 -5.57
CA ARG A 75 -2.90 -6.57 -5.40
C ARG A 75 -3.07 -7.99 -5.94
N GLY A 76 -2.53 -8.27 -7.13
CA GLY A 76 -2.65 -9.58 -7.77
C GLY A 76 -1.98 -10.68 -6.94
N THR A 77 -0.77 -10.43 -6.46
CA THR A 77 -0.06 -11.35 -5.55
C THR A 77 -0.85 -11.55 -4.26
N TYR A 78 -1.30 -10.47 -3.62
CA TYR A 78 -2.00 -10.54 -2.34
C TYR A 78 -3.35 -11.24 -2.43
N ASP A 79 -4.10 -11.05 -3.52
CA ASP A 79 -5.37 -11.74 -3.73
C ASP A 79 -5.16 -13.26 -3.85
N THR A 80 -4.11 -13.70 -4.54
CA THR A 80 -3.76 -15.12 -4.65
C THR A 80 -3.37 -15.71 -3.29
N ILE A 81 -2.58 -14.98 -2.49
CA ILE A 81 -2.21 -15.38 -1.13
C ILE A 81 -3.45 -15.44 -0.21
N LEU A 82 -4.29 -14.40 -0.25
CA LEU A 82 -5.50 -14.32 0.57
C LEU A 82 -6.47 -15.46 0.24
N THR A 83 -6.58 -15.82 -1.05
CA THR A 83 -7.39 -16.96 -1.50
C THR A 83 -6.93 -18.27 -0.87
N ALA A 84 -5.62 -18.48 -0.69
CA ALA A 84 -5.07 -19.65 0.01
C ALA A 84 -5.26 -19.61 1.55
N CYS A 85 -5.68 -18.47 2.09
CA CYS A 85 -5.85 -18.25 3.53
C CYS A 85 -7.32 -18.28 3.98
N ILE A 86 -8.28 -18.43 3.07
CA ILE A 86 -9.72 -18.39 3.37
C ILE A 86 -10.44 -19.60 2.77
N ASP A 87 -11.50 -20.06 3.44
CA ASP A 87 -12.28 -21.23 2.99
C ASP A 87 -13.46 -20.85 2.08
N ARG A 88 -13.48 -19.62 1.56
CA ARG A 88 -14.54 -19.12 0.67
C ARG A 88 -13.92 -18.37 -0.51
N PRO A 89 -14.58 -18.30 -1.67
CA PRO A 89 -14.11 -17.47 -2.77
C PRO A 89 -13.88 -16.02 -2.33
N LEU A 90 -12.75 -15.43 -2.73
CA LEU A 90 -12.39 -14.05 -2.36
C LEU A 90 -13.47 -13.03 -2.77
N ALA A 91 -14.14 -13.27 -3.89
CA ALA A 91 -15.27 -12.46 -4.36
C ALA A 91 -16.49 -12.44 -3.43
N LYS A 92 -16.60 -13.39 -2.49
CA LYS A 92 -17.65 -13.41 -1.45
C LYS A 92 -17.25 -12.67 -0.17
N VAL A 93 -16.03 -12.16 -0.08
CA VAL A 93 -15.59 -11.30 1.03
C VAL A 93 -16.12 -9.89 0.78
N GLU A 94 -16.68 -9.25 1.81
CA GLU A 94 -17.13 -7.87 1.71
C GLU A 94 -15.95 -6.98 1.27
N VAL A 95 -16.20 -6.15 0.27
CA VAL A 95 -15.15 -5.37 -0.41
C VAL A 95 -14.36 -4.49 0.56
N LYS A 96 -15.01 -3.90 1.56
CA LYS A 96 -14.33 -3.10 2.61
C LYS A 96 -13.35 -3.94 3.43
N VAL A 97 -13.72 -5.18 3.73
CA VAL A 97 -12.89 -6.12 4.47
C VAL A 97 -11.72 -6.60 3.62
N LEU A 98 -11.95 -6.80 2.31
CA LEU A 98 -10.90 -7.17 1.37
C LEU A 98 -9.83 -6.06 1.23
N ASP A 99 -10.24 -4.80 1.17
CA ASP A 99 -9.29 -3.67 1.17
C ASP A 99 -8.42 -3.67 2.44
N VAL A 100 -9.02 -3.90 3.61
CA VAL A 100 -8.29 -4.01 4.88
C VAL A 100 -7.34 -5.22 4.90
N LEU A 101 -7.76 -6.37 4.38
CA LEU A 101 -6.91 -7.55 4.27
C LEU A 101 -5.69 -7.28 3.39
N ARG A 102 -5.87 -6.62 2.23
CA ARG A 102 -4.76 -6.27 1.34
C ARG A 102 -3.75 -5.34 2.01
N LEU A 103 -4.23 -4.31 2.71
CA LEU A 103 -3.37 -3.40 3.50
C LEU A 103 -2.63 -4.15 4.62
N GLY A 104 -3.30 -5.09 5.29
CA GLY A 104 -2.67 -5.94 6.31
C GLY A 104 -1.58 -6.84 5.73
N THR A 105 -1.88 -7.51 4.61
CA THR A 105 -0.93 -8.37 3.90
C THR A 105 0.29 -7.58 3.43
N HIS A 106 0.11 -6.38 2.88
CA HIS A 106 1.22 -5.53 2.47
C HIS A 106 2.13 -5.15 3.63
N GLN A 107 1.56 -4.76 4.78
CA GLN A 107 2.34 -4.46 5.98
C GLN A 107 3.15 -5.67 6.46
N LEU A 108 2.55 -6.87 6.44
CA LEU A 108 3.19 -8.09 6.93
C LEU A 108 4.29 -8.61 6.01
N LEU A 109 4.08 -8.51 4.69
CA LEU A 109 4.93 -9.19 3.70
C LEU A 109 5.89 -8.26 2.97
N SER A 110 5.69 -6.94 3.03
CA SER A 110 6.43 -6.00 2.18
C SER A 110 6.85 -4.71 2.88
N MET A 111 6.43 -4.46 4.13
CA MET A 111 6.87 -3.31 4.91
C MET A 111 7.70 -3.73 6.13
N ARG A 112 8.53 -2.80 6.63
CA ARG A 112 9.30 -2.98 7.87
C ARG A 112 8.45 -2.64 9.10
N VAL A 113 7.30 -3.30 9.24
CA VAL A 113 6.40 -3.13 10.40
C VAL A 113 6.46 -4.41 11.25
N PRO A 114 6.68 -4.31 12.58
CA PRO A 114 6.63 -5.50 13.44
C PRO A 114 5.29 -6.25 13.27
N PRO A 115 5.28 -7.59 13.09
CA PRO A 115 4.07 -8.33 12.75
C PRO A 115 2.91 -8.11 13.73
N HIS A 116 3.19 -8.05 15.03
CA HIS A 116 2.17 -7.80 16.06
C HIS A 116 1.52 -6.41 15.92
N ALA A 117 2.31 -5.39 15.54
CA ALA A 117 1.82 -4.04 15.32
C ALA A 117 0.99 -3.94 14.04
N ALA A 118 1.45 -4.58 12.95
CA ALA A 118 0.70 -4.67 11.70
C ALA A 118 -0.66 -5.36 11.92
N LEU A 119 -0.68 -6.49 12.64
CA LEU A 119 -1.90 -7.22 12.97
C LEU A 119 -2.86 -6.37 13.82
N SER A 120 -2.40 -5.88 14.97
CA SER A 120 -3.27 -5.12 15.88
C SER A 120 -3.88 -3.91 15.21
N ALA A 121 -3.06 -3.09 14.53
CA ALA A 121 -3.53 -1.87 13.90
C ALA A 121 -4.50 -2.16 12.73
N THR A 122 -4.27 -3.23 11.97
CA THR A 122 -5.17 -3.62 10.87
C THR A 122 -6.50 -4.19 11.39
N VAL A 123 -6.49 -4.90 12.51
CA VAL A 123 -7.71 -5.37 13.18
C VAL A 123 -8.53 -4.22 13.75
N ASP A 124 -7.87 -3.20 14.32
CA ASP A 124 -8.55 -1.99 14.78
C ASP A 124 -9.12 -1.17 13.62
N LEU A 125 -8.40 -1.08 12.49
CA LEU A 125 -8.93 -0.51 11.25
C LEU A 125 -10.17 -1.28 10.77
N ALA A 126 -10.11 -2.62 10.72
CA ALA A 126 -11.26 -3.46 10.33
C ALA A 126 -12.48 -3.19 11.22
N ARG A 127 -12.27 -3.10 12.53
CA ARG A 127 -13.32 -2.81 13.52
C ARG A 127 -13.98 -1.46 13.23
N SER A 128 -13.19 -0.46 12.86
CA SER A 128 -13.66 0.89 12.56
C SER A 128 -14.49 0.96 11.27
N VAL A 129 -14.01 0.33 10.18
CA VAL A 129 -14.61 0.52 8.84
C VAL A 129 -15.66 -0.52 8.47
N ALA A 130 -15.63 -1.69 9.11
CA ALA A 130 -16.49 -2.85 8.81
C ALA A 130 -17.12 -3.50 10.08
N GLY A 131 -16.89 -2.94 11.27
CA GLY A 131 -17.50 -3.40 12.51
C GLY A 131 -16.79 -4.58 13.19
N PRO A 132 -17.23 -4.96 14.40
CA PRO A 132 -16.53 -5.92 15.25
C PRO A 132 -16.47 -7.35 14.68
N GLY A 133 -17.48 -7.78 13.91
CA GLY A 133 -17.48 -9.10 13.27
C GLY A 133 -16.37 -9.25 12.22
N ALA A 134 -16.11 -8.21 11.44
CA ALA A 134 -15.03 -8.20 10.44
C ALA A 134 -13.64 -8.28 11.10
N ALA A 135 -13.47 -7.65 12.27
CA ALA A 135 -12.19 -7.62 12.98
C ALA A 135 -11.67 -9.02 13.35
N GLY A 136 -12.56 -9.91 13.80
CA GLY A 136 -12.20 -11.30 14.11
C GLY A 136 -11.76 -12.08 12.88
N PHE A 137 -12.48 -11.93 11.76
CA PHE A 137 -12.13 -12.56 10.49
C PHE A 137 -10.79 -12.05 9.95
N VAL A 138 -10.58 -10.72 9.92
CA VAL A 138 -9.31 -10.11 9.50
C VAL A 138 -8.14 -10.63 10.33
N ASN A 139 -8.31 -10.69 11.66
CA ASN A 139 -7.27 -11.21 12.55
C ASN A 139 -6.90 -12.67 12.21
N ALA A 140 -7.90 -13.54 12.03
CA ALA A 140 -7.67 -14.94 11.71
C ALA A 140 -6.91 -15.11 10.38
N VAL A 141 -7.34 -14.39 9.34
CA VAL A 141 -6.70 -14.46 8.02
C VAL A 141 -5.28 -13.91 8.06
N LEU A 142 -5.06 -12.74 8.65
CA LEU A 142 -3.73 -12.12 8.67
C LEU A 142 -2.74 -12.88 9.56
N ARG A 143 -3.21 -13.59 10.60
CA ARG A 143 -2.35 -14.51 11.35
C ARG A 143 -1.83 -15.63 10.47
N ARG A 144 -2.69 -16.21 9.62
CA ARG A 144 -2.28 -17.21 8.64
C ARG A 144 -1.30 -16.63 7.61
N VAL A 145 -1.58 -15.45 7.08
CA VAL A 145 -0.65 -14.73 6.19
C VAL A 145 0.73 -14.55 6.84
N SER A 146 0.79 -14.23 8.15
CA SER A 146 2.05 -14.01 8.85
C SER A 146 2.92 -15.26 9.09
N GLU A 147 2.44 -16.45 8.74
CA GLU A 147 3.18 -17.72 8.94
C GLU A 147 4.34 -17.93 7.93
N ALA A 148 4.41 -17.11 6.88
CA ALA A 148 5.44 -17.20 5.85
C ALA A 148 5.77 -15.82 5.27
N ASP A 149 7.01 -15.67 4.79
CA ASP A 149 7.42 -14.50 4.02
C ASP A 149 6.82 -14.48 2.60
N LEU A 150 6.97 -13.35 1.91
CA LEU A 150 6.43 -13.17 0.56
C LEU A 150 6.93 -14.24 -0.43
N GLY A 151 8.23 -14.53 -0.43
CA GLY A 151 8.84 -15.49 -1.36
C GLY A 151 8.33 -16.92 -1.13
N THR A 152 8.14 -17.31 0.12
CA THR A 152 7.57 -18.60 0.50
C THR A 152 6.10 -18.69 0.12
N TRP A 153 5.34 -17.61 0.30
CA TRP A 153 3.96 -17.55 -0.17
C TRP A 153 3.85 -17.68 -1.68
N VAL A 154 4.63 -16.90 -2.45
CA VAL A 154 4.65 -16.97 -3.91
C VAL A 154 4.92 -18.40 -4.38
N ARG A 155 5.93 -19.09 -3.83
CA ARG A 155 6.21 -20.50 -4.17
C ARG A 155 5.08 -21.47 -3.84
N ARG A 156 4.24 -21.17 -2.85
CA ARG A 156 3.10 -22.02 -2.46
C ARG A 156 1.88 -21.83 -3.34
N VAL A 157 1.66 -20.61 -3.85
CA VAL A 157 0.39 -20.23 -4.49
C VAL A 157 0.51 -19.94 -5.99
N ALA A 158 1.72 -19.68 -6.48
CA ALA A 158 1.97 -19.52 -7.90
C ALA A 158 2.03 -20.88 -8.62
N PRO A 159 1.76 -20.94 -9.94
CA PRO A 159 2.04 -22.11 -10.76
C PRO A 159 3.50 -22.57 -10.62
N ASP A 160 3.75 -23.86 -10.87
CA ASP A 160 5.12 -24.38 -10.88
C ASP A 160 5.94 -23.66 -11.97
N PRO A 161 7.09 -23.05 -11.65
CA PRO A 161 7.85 -22.26 -12.61
C PRO A 161 8.50 -23.10 -13.72
N GLY A 162 8.65 -24.42 -13.54
CA GLY A 162 9.14 -25.31 -14.60
C GLY A 162 8.05 -25.68 -15.61
N ALA A 163 6.79 -25.72 -15.17
CA ALA A 163 5.63 -26.02 -16.02
C ALA A 163 5.01 -24.76 -16.65
N ASP A 164 4.94 -23.65 -15.91
CA ASP A 164 4.33 -22.39 -16.34
C ASP A 164 5.12 -21.17 -15.82
N PRO A 165 6.28 -20.85 -16.43
CA PRO A 165 7.13 -19.74 -16.02
C PRO A 165 6.40 -18.38 -16.02
N LEU A 166 5.56 -18.13 -17.04
CA LEU A 166 4.83 -16.86 -17.16
C LEU A 166 3.70 -16.74 -16.14
N GLY A 167 3.01 -17.85 -15.82
CA GLY A 167 2.04 -17.88 -14.73
C GLY A 167 2.69 -17.68 -13.36
N PHE A 168 3.88 -18.23 -13.15
CA PHE A 168 4.67 -17.94 -11.95
C PHE A 168 5.02 -16.45 -11.86
N ALA A 169 5.58 -15.88 -12.93
CA ALA A 169 5.96 -14.46 -12.99
C ALA A 169 4.78 -13.51 -12.76
N ALA A 170 3.60 -13.84 -13.31
CA ALA A 170 2.36 -13.08 -13.08
C ALA A 170 2.01 -12.96 -11.59
N VAL A 171 2.15 -14.04 -10.82
CA VAL A 171 1.89 -14.02 -9.38
C VAL A 171 3.05 -13.39 -8.61
N ALA A 172 4.30 -13.71 -8.95
CA ALA A 172 5.49 -13.22 -8.25
C ALA A 172 5.61 -11.69 -8.33
N HIS A 173 5.29 -11.14 -9.50
CA HIS A 173 5.40 -9.71 -9.80
C HIS A 173 4.05 -9.00 -9.84
N SER A 174 2.95 -9.63 -9.44
CA SER A 174 1.61 -9.00 -9.40
C SER A 174 1.13 -8.38 -10.73
N HIS A 175 1.49 -9.00 -11.85
CA HIS A 175 1.04 -8.58 -13.18
C HIS A 175 -0.08 -9.50 -13.70
N PRO A 176 -1.08 -8.98 -14.42
CA PRO A 176 -2.00 -9.85 -15.15
C PRO A 176 -1.22 -10.73 -16.14
N ARG A 177 -1.63 -11.99 -16.30
CA ARG A 177 -0.95 -12.97 -17.17
C ARG A 177 -0.72 -12.41 -18.59
N TRP A 178 -1.73 -11.78 -19.18
CA TRP A 178 -1.64 -11.23 -20.52
C TRP A 178 -0.58 -10.12 -20.65
N VAL A 179 -0.31 -9.35 -19.57
CA VAL A 179 0.75 -8.32 -19.57
C VAL A 179 2.11 -9.01 -19.59
N VAL A 180 2.30 -10.03 -18.75
CA VAL A 180 3.54 -10.82 -18.71
C VAL A 180 3.81 -11.46 -20.07
N GLU A 181 2.78 -12.06 -20.69
CA GLU A 181 2.88 -12.64 -22.03
C GLU A 181 3.25 -11.59 -23.09
N ALA A 182 2.59 -10.43 -23.08
CA ALA A 182 2.87 -9.35 -24.02
C ALA A 182 4.31 -8.79 -23.87
N LEU A 183 4.78 -8.60 -22.63
CA LEU A 183 6.14 -8.13 -22.35
C LEU A 183 7.18 -9.19 -22.72
N SER A 184 6.92 -10.47 -22.43
CA SER A 184 7.79 -11.59 -22.85
C SER A 184 7.94 -11.59 -24.37
N SER A 185 6.82 -11.53 -25.12
CA SER A 185 6.86 -11.50 -26.58
C SER A 185 7.59 -10.27 -27.14
N ALA A 186 7.44 -9.09 -26.51
CA ALA A 186 8.14 -7.89 -26.93
C ALA A 186 9.67 -8.00 -26.73
N LEU A 187 10.10 -8.54 -25.58
CA LEU A 187 11.51 -8.75 -25.27
C LEU A 187 12.14 -9.85 -26.15
N GLU A 188 11.40 -10.93 -26.41
CA GLU A 188 11.83 -11.98 -27.34
C GLU A 188 12.08 -11.41 -28.75
N ALA A 189 11.21 -10.51 -29.22
CA ALA A 189 11.35 -9.87 -30.53
C ALA A 189 12.61 -8.99 -30.65
N THR A 190 13.14 -8.49 -29.53
CA THR A 190 14.38 -7.70 -29.48
C THR A 190 15.60 -8.50 -29.06
N GLY A 191 15.46 -9.81 -28.81
CA GLY A 191 16.55 -10.67 -28.34
C GLY A 191 16.93 -10.49 -26.86
N ALA A 192 16.05 -9.89 -26.06
CA ALA A 192 16.25 -9.57 -24.63
C ALA A 192 15.31 -10.38 -23.72
N GLY A 193 14.91 -11.59 -24.13
CA GLY A 193 13.90 -12.40 -23.43
C GLY A 193 14.27 -12.78 -21.99
N ASP A 194 15.56 -12.82 -21.66
CA ASP A 194 16.08 -13.08 -20.31
C ASP A 194 15.90 -11.89 -19.36
N GLU A 195 15.54 -10.70 -19.85
CA GLU A 195 15.32 -9.49 -19.03
C GLU A 195 13.90 -9.41 -18.42
N LEU A 196 12.99 -10.35 -18.73
CA LEU A 196 11.58 -10.28 -18.31
C LEU A 196 11.42 -10.13 -16.78
N ASP A 197 12.17 -10.89 -15.99
CA ASP A 197 12.07 -10.83 -14.53
C ASP A 197 12.51 -9.45 -13.99
N ALA A 198 13.59 -8.90 -14.55
CA ALA A 198 14.10 -7.59 -14.17
C ALA A 198 13.13 -6.47 -14.55
N LEU A 199 12.51 -6.55 -15.73
CA LEU A 199 11.49 -5.60 -16.19
C LEU A 199 10.27 -5.59 -15.24
N LEU A 200 9.72 -6.77 -14.95
CA LEU A 200 8.56 -6.90 -14.07
C LEU A 200 8.88 -6.48 -12.62
N ALA A 201 10.11 -6.70 -12.17
CA ALA A 201 10.59 -6.22 -10.89
C ALA A 201 10.66 -4.68 -10.85
N ALA A 202 11.18 -4.06 -11.91
CA ALA A 202 11.27 -2.59 -12.03
C ALA A 202 9.89 -1.92 -12.02
N ASP A 203 8.90 -2.48 -12.71
CA ASP A 203 7.50 -2.00 -12.68
C ASP A 203 6.89 -2.05 -11.27
N ASN A 204 7.45 -2.87 -10.39
CA ASN A 204 7.04 -2.98 -8.99
C ASN A 204 7.79 -2.05 -8.03
N GLU A 205 8.79 -1.32 -8.47
CA GLU A 205 9.51 -0.37 -7.62
C GLU A 205 8.67 0.89 -7.36
N PRO A 206 8.76 1.51 -6.17
CA PRO A 206 8.13 2.81 -5.94
C PRO A 206 8.64 3.85 -6.95
N PRO A 207 7.75 4.59 -7.63
CA PRO A 207 8.18 5.57 -8.61
C PRO A 207 8.97 6.68 -7.93
N ARG A 208 10.08 7.07 -8.55
CA ARG A 208 10.86 8.23 -8.14
C ARG A 208 10.17 9.50 -8.61
N VAL A 209 10.19 10.55 -7.78
CA VAL A 209 9.66 11.86 -8.18
C VAL A 209 10.79 12.63 -8.86
N VAL A 210 10.65 12.87 -10.17
CA VAL A 210 11.60 13.68 -10.93
C VAL A 210 11.06 15.09 -11.10
N LEU A 211 11.89 16.07 -10.77
CA LEU A 211 11.68 17.49 -11.02
C LEU A 211 12.43 17.90 -12.27
N VAL A 212 11.81 18.70 -13.12
CA VAL A 212 12.45 19.29 -14.30
C VAL A 212 12.60 20.80 -14.12
N ALA A 213 13.83 21.30 -14.19
CA ALA A 213 14.12 22.72 -14.25
C ALA A 213 13.74 23.25 -15.64
N ARG A 214 12.93 24.33 -15.72
CA ARG A 214 12.56 24.93 -17.01
C ARG A 214 13.67 25.88 -17.45
N PRO A 215 14.29 25.67 -18.63
CA PRO A 215 15.37 26.53 -19.11
C PRO A 215 15.00 28.01 -19.10
N GLY A 216 15.89 28.85 -18.58
CA GLY A 216 15.69 30.30 -18.44
C GLY A 216 14.74 30.71 -17.30
N ARG A 217 14.26 29.76 -16.49
CA ARG A 217 13.45 30.04 -15.29
C ARG A 217 14.04 29.45 -14.01
N ALA A 218 14.65 28.28 -14.11
CA ALA A 218 15.39 27.66 -13.02
C ALA A 218 16.58 26.87 -13.58
N GLU A 219 17.61 26.76 -12.77
CA GLU A 219 18.74 25.87 -12.95
C GLU A 219 18.58 24.59 -12.12
N VAL A 220 19.18 23.49 -12.57
CA VAL A 220 19.18 22.19 -11.86
C VAL A 220 19.72 22.33 -10.43
N SER A 221 20.74 23.18 -10.24
CA SER A 221 21.36 23.45 -8.94
C SER A 221 20.43 24.14 -7.93
N GLU A 222 19.31 24.72 -8.38
CA GLU A 222 18.28 25.30 -7.51
C GLU A 222 17.28 24.26 -6.98
N LEU A 223 17.26 23.06 -7.56
CA LEU A 223 16.31 22.01 -7.20
C LEU A 223 16.89 21.07 -6.13
N PRO A 224 16.07 20.63 -5.17
CA PRO A 224 16.52 19.68 -4.15
C PRO A 224 16.61 18.27 -4.72
N GLY A 225 17.76 17.62 -4.53
CA GLY A 225 17.98 16.22 -4.87
C GLY A 225 19.23 15.97 -5.72
N GLU A 226 19.24 14.84 -6.41
CA GLU A 226 20.37 14.43 -7.26
C GLU A 226 20.04 14.60 -8.74
N ALA A 227 21.01 15.09 -9.52
CA ALA A 227 20.83 15.23 -10.96
C ALA A 227 20.51 13.86 -11.59
N THR A 228 19.58 13.87 -12.55
CA THR A 228 19.18 12.66 -13.26
C THR A 228 20.28 12.18 -14.21
N ARG A 229 20.24 10.89 -14.60
CA ARG A 229 21.34 10.25 -15.34
C ARG A 229 21.40 10.64 -16.82
N TRP A 230 20.25 10.80 -17.44
CA TRP A 230 20.02 10.94 -18.87
C TRP A 230 19.59 12.35 -19.25
N SER A 231 18.77 13.01 -18.42
CA SER A 231 18.33 14.39 -18.67
C SER A 231 19.24 15.42 -17.98
N PRO A 232 19.73 16.44 -18.69
CA PRO A 232 20.50 17.54 -18.09
C PRO A 232 19.63 18.54 -17.33
N TYR A 233 18.31 18.39 -17.35
CA TYR A 233 17.36 19.30 -16.70
C TYR A 233 16.66 18.68 -15.48
N GLY A 234 16.89 17.38 -15.23
CA GLY A 234 16.17 16.61 -14.23
C GLY A 234 16.91 16.53 -12.88
N VAL A 235 16.13 16.51 -11.80
CA VAL A 235 16.58 16.19 -10.44
C VAL A 235 15.63 15.16 -9.82
N VAL A 236 16.18 14.08 -9.28
CA VAL A 236 15.43 13.11 -8.47
C VAL A 236 15.24 13.69 -7.08
N LEU A 237 13.99 13.96 -6.72
CA LEU A 237 13.61 14.39 -5.38
C LEU A 237 13.69 13.19 -4.41
N GLU A 238 14.53 13.29 -3.38
CA GLU A 238 14.75 12.20 -2.41
C GLU A 238 13.46 11.85 -1.63
N SER A 239 12.70 12.86 -1.21
CA SER A 239 11.39 12.68 -0.56
C SER A 239 10.61 13.99 -0.49
N GLY A 240 9.31 13.89 -0.15
CA GLY A 240 8.46 15.03 0.17
C GLY A 240 7.42 15.36 -0.91
N ASP A 241 6.68 16.45 -0.67
CA ASP A 241 5.68 16.95 -1.60
C ASP A 241 6.34 17.87 -2.62
N PRO A 242 6.36 17.53 -3.93
CA PRO A 242 7.01 18.38 -4.93
C PRO A 242 6.37 19.77 -5.03
N SER A 243 5.09 19.93 -4.66
CA SER A 243 4.43 21.24 -4.66
C SER A 243 4.96 22.19 -3.56
N SER A 244 5.69 21.65 -2.58
CA SER A 244 6.37 22.45 -1.55
C SER A 244 7.72 23.01 -1.98
N VAL A 245 8.25 22.56 -3.13
CA VAL A 245 9.52 23.08 -3.69
C VAL A 245 9.26 24.47 -4.29
N PRO A 246 9.98 25.53 -3.86
CA PRO A 246 9.70 26.90 -4.31
C PRO A 246 9.69 27.06 -5.84
N ALA A 247 10.66 26.48 -6.53
CA ALA A 247 10.73 26.52 -8.00
C ALA A 247 9.51 25.87 -8.67
N VAL A 248 8.95 24.81 -8.08
CA VAL A 248 7.73 24.16 -8.59
C VAL A 248 6.50 25.02 -8.30
N ALA A 249 6.37 25.53 -7.08
CA ALA A 249 5.26 26.40 -6.67
C ALA A 249 5.19 27.69 -7.53
N GLU A 250 6.34 28.21 -7.93
CA GLU A 250 6.48 29.40 -8.79
C GLU A 250 6.39 29.07 -10.30
N GLY A 251 6.24 27.79 -10.66
CA GLY A 251 6.17 27.35 -12.06
C GLY A 251 7.47 27.52 -12.86
N ARG A 252 8.61 27.63 -12.17
CA ARG A 252 9.97 27.64 -12.74
C ARG A 252 10.50 26.22 -12.94
N ALA A 253 9.98 25.26 -12.19
CA ALA A 253 10.17 23.82 -12.37
C ALA A 253 8.82 23.09 -12.47
N GLY A 254 8.85 21.80 -12.82
CA GLY A 254 7.66 20.94 -12.84
C GLY A 254 7.99 19.51 -12.42
N VAL A 255 6.96 18.69 -12.20
CA VAL A 255 7.12 17.24 -12.00
C VAL A 255 6.95 16.56 -13.35
N GLN A 256 7.98 15.89 -13.83
CA GLN A 256 7.98 15.19 -15.12
C GLN A 256 9.00 14.06 -15.06
N ASP A 257 8.64 12.89 -15.59
CA ASP A 257 9.56 11.77 -15.73
C ASP A 257 10.76 12.13 -16.62
N GLU A 258 11.87 11.44 -16.41
CA GLU A 258 13.11 11.59 -17.18
C GLU A 258 13.00 11.01 -18.61
N GLY A 259 12.00 10.16 -18.86
CA GLY A 259 11.80 9.37 -20.08
C GLY A 259 12.06 10.05 -21.42
#